data_AF-A0A831K208-F1
#
_entry.id   AF-A0A831K208-F1
#
_cell.length_a   1.000
_cell.length_b   1.000
_cell.length_c   1.000
_cell.angle_alpha   90.00
_cell.angle_beta   90.00
_cell.angle_gamma   90.00
#
_symmetry.space_group_name_H-M   'P 1'
#
loop_
_entity.id
_entity.type
_entity.pdbx_description
1 polymer ?
#
loop_
_entity_poly.entity_id
_entity_poly.type
_entity_poly.pdbx_seq_one_letter_code
_entity_poly.pdbx_strand_id
1 'polypeptide(L)'
;MKLKVIRTKLTQLEYRLLREYAESRGLTIAEALREIIRSHVIDDRVYEDDPFFTEGPVVRKKGVVEKTSVEHDRILYGGSR
;
A
#
# COMPACT_ATOMS: atom_id res chain seq x y z
N MET A 1 -12.73 -6.81 -4.13
CA MET A 1 -11.85 -7.70 -3.34
C MET A 1 -12.70 -8.61 -2.46
N LYS A 2 -12.40 -9.91 -2.38
CA LYS A 2 -13.18 -10.88 -1.59
C LYS A 2 -12.69 -10.90 -0.14
N LEU A 3 -13.51 -10.46 0.80
CA LEU A 3 -13.18 -10.47 2.24
C LEU A 3 -13.34 -11.87 2.81
N LYS A 4 -12.39 -12.32 3.63
CA LYS A 4 -12.46 -13.59 4.38
C LYS A 4 -12.45 -13.30 5.87
N VAL A 5 -13.26 -14.04 6.63
CA VAL A 5 -13.29 -13.94 8.10
C VAL A 5 -12.34 -14.99 8.67
N ILE A 6 -11.42 -14.54 9.53
CA ILE A 6 -10.49 -15.39 10.25
C ILE A 6 -10.95 -15.46 11.71
N ARG A 7 -11.10 -16.67 12.25
CA ARG A 7 -11.44 -16.90 13.66
C ARG A 7 -10.30 -17.66 14.32
N THR A 8 -9.70 -17.07 15.33
CA THR A 8 -8.67 -17.70 16.16
C THR A 8 -9.11 -17.70 17.62
N LYS A 9 -8.44 -18.52 18.44
CA LYS A 9 -8.58 -18.47 19.90
C LYS A 9 -7.36 -17.74 20.45
N LEU A 10 -7.60 -16.76 21.31
CA LEU A 10 -6.56 -16.04 22.05
C LEU A 10 -6.62 -16.46 23.51
N THR A 11 -5.46 -16.48 24.16
CA THR A 11 -5.39 -16.57 25.61
C THR A 11 -5.93 -15.29 26.25
N GLN A 12 -6.31 -15.35 27.53
CA GLN A 12 -6.78 -14.17 28.26
C GLN A 12 -5.71 -13.06 28.36
N LEU A 13 -4.43 -13.43 28.32
CA LEU A 13 -3.33 -12.48 28.39
C LEU A 13 -3.18 -11.74 27.05
N GLU A 14 -3.12 -12.47 25.93
CA GLU A 14 -3.05 -11.89 24.59
C GLU A 14 -4.25 -10.98 24.30
N TYR A 15 -5.45 -11.38 24.73
CA TYR A 15 -6.64 -10.56 24.58
C TYR A 15 -6.56 -9.24 25.35
N ARG A 16 -6.03 -9.25 26.58
CA ARG A 16 -5.81 -8.02 27.36
C ARG A 16 -4.79 -7.10 26.70
N LEU A 17 -3.65 -7.65 26.27
CA LEU A 17 -2.62 -6.89 25.56
C LEU A 17 -3.16 -6.24 24.29
N LEU A 18 -3.94 -6.99 23.50
CA LEU A 18 -4.56 -6.46 22.28
C LEU A 18 -5.57 -5.35 22.57
N ARG A 19 -6.32 -5.47 23.69
CA ARG A 19 -7.27 -4.46 24.12
C ARG A 19 -6.56 -3.18 24.58
N GLU A 20 -5.56 -3.28 25.43
CA GLU A 20 -4.77 -2.11 25.89
C GLU A 20 -4.12 -1.38 24.71
N TYR A 21 -3.57 -2.14 23.74
CA TYR A 21 -3.04 -1.57 22.51
C TYR A 21 -4.10 -0.82 21.70
N ALA A 22 -5.28 -1.41 21.53
CA ALA A 22 -6.39 -0.78 20.80
C ALA A 22 -6.89 0.50 21.49
N GLU A 23 -7.05 0.46 22.82
CA GLU A 23 -7.44 1.62 23.64
C GLU A 23 -6.42 2.76 23.56
N SER A 24 -5.12 2.45 23.59
CA SER A 24 -4.06 3.45 23.48
C SER A 24 -4.07 4.25 22.17
N ARG A 25 -4.64 3.67 21.11
CA ARG A 25 -4.72 4.27 19.77
C ARG A 25 -6.13 4.71 19.37
N GLY A 26 -7.13 4.51 20.24
CA GLY A 26 -8.54 4.77 19.93
C GLY A 26 -9.10 3.91 18.81
N LEU A 27 -8.52 2.72 18.57
CA LEU A 27 -8.90 1.80 17.51
C LEU A 27 -9.81 0.70 18.02
N THR A 28 -10.62 0.11 17.14
CA THR A 28 -11.28 -1.17 17.46
C THR A 28 -10.28 -2.33 17.43
N ILE A 29 -10.59 -3.42 18.15
CA ILE A 29 -9.75 -4.64 18.17
C ILE A 29 -9.50 -5.17 16.74
N ALA A 30 -10.49 -5.09 15.86
CA ALA A 30 -10.38 -5.54 14.48
C ALA A 30 -9.45 -4.65 13.63
N GLU A 31 -9.46 -3.35 13.87
CA GLU A 31 -8.57 -2.39 13.19
C GLU A 31 -7.14 -2.53 13.69
N ALA A 32 -6.95 -2.60 15.00
CA ALA A 32 -5.64 -2.85 15.61
C ALA A 32 -5.03 -4.15 15.07
N LEU A 33 -5.81 -5.24 15.00
CA LEU A 33 -5.34 -6.50 14.44
C LEU A 33 -5.00 -6.36 12.94
N ARG A 34 -5.81 -5.64 12.18
CA ARG A 34 -5.57 -5.41 10.75
C ARG A 34 -4.29 -4.59 10.52
N GLU A 35 -4.04 -3.60 11.38
CA GLU A 35 -2.83 -2.78 11.34
C GLU A 35 -1.60 -3.62 11.68
N ILE A 36 -1.65 -4.42 12.75
CA ILE A 36 -0.55 -5.30 13.16
C ILE A 36 -0.23 -6.32 12.05
N ILE A 37 -1.26 -6.95 11.47
CA ILE A 37 -1.07 -7.88 10.35
C ILE A 37 -0.42 -7.15 9.18
N ARG A 38 -0.87 -5.94 8.84
CA ARG A 38 -0.25 -5.16 7.76
C ARG A 38 1.20 -4.83 8.08
N SER A 39 1.51 -4.31 9.26
CA SER A 39 2.89 -3.96 9.62
C SER A 39 3.84 -5.16 9.69
N HIS A 40 3.32 -6.36 9.97
CA HIS A 40 4.14 -7.55 10.16
C HIS A 40 4.24 -8.42 8.89
N VAL A 41 3.19 -8.43 8.05
CA VAL A 41 3.12 -9.26 6.84
C VAL A 41 3.48 -8.48 5.58
N ILE A 42 3.19 -7.18 5.55
CA ILE A 42 3.72 -6.31 4.49
C ILE A 42 5.17 -6.06 4.88
N ASP A 43 6.05 -6.89 4.33
CA ASP A 43 7.48 -6.68 4.38
C ASP A 43 7.73 -5.32 3.70
N ASP A 44 8.13 -4.30 4.46
CA ASP A 44 8.47 -2.96 3.95
C ASP A 44 9.82 -2.99 3.20
N ARG A 45 10.17 -4.15 2.65
CA ARG A 45 11.32 -4.37 1.80
C ARG A 45 10.91 -3.97 0.41
N VAL A 46 11.46 -2.83 -0.02
CA VAL A 46 11.61 -2.56 -1.45
C VAL A 46 12.47 -3.69 -2.01
N TYR A 47 11.87 -4.56 -2.82
CA TYR A 47 12.63 -5.57 -3.55
C TYR A 47 13.40 -4.85 -4.65
N GLU A 48 14.71 -4.69 -4.48
CA GLU A 48 15.58 -4.02 -5.47
C GLU A 48 15.51 -4.71 -6.84
N ASP A 49 15.25 -6.02 -6.86
CA ASP A 49 15.08 -6.85 -8.07
C ASP A 49 13.64 -6.89 -8.59
N ASP A 50 12.70 -6.10 -8.06
CA ASP A 50 11.35 -6.05 -8.59
C ASP A 50 11.40 -5.55 -10.04
N PRO A 51 10.77 -6.24 -11.01
CA PRO A 51 10.67 -5.77 -12.39
C PRO A 51 10.12 -4.34 -12.49
N PHE A 52 9.30 -3.90 -11.54
CA PHE A 52 8.79 -2.52 -11.47
C PHE A 52 9.89 -1.46 -11.30
N PHE A 53 11.00 -1.80 -10.62
CA PHE A 53 12.16 -0.92 -10.41
C PHE A 53 13.35 -1.27 -11.31
N THR A 54 13.45 -2.52 -11.76
CA THR A 54 14.54 -3.02 -12.60
C THR A 54 14.33 -2.71 -14.08
N GLU A 55 13.07 -2.71 -14.54
CA GLU A 55 12.76 -2.27 -15.90
C GLU A 55 12.91 -0.75 -15.97
N GLY A 56 14.11 -0.31 -16.34
CA GLY A 56 14.39 1.08 -16.67
C GLY A 56 13.31 1.64 -17.60
N PRO A 57 13.05 2.95 -17.55
CA PRO A 57 11.89 3.53 -18.21
C PRO A 57 11.87 3.13 -19.69
N VAL A 58 10.70 2.72 -20.18
CA VAL A 58 10.46 2.31 -21.59
C VAL A 58 10.82 3.43 -22.59
N VAL A 59 11.07 4.65 -22.10
CA VAL A 59 11.59 5.76 -22.89
C VAL A 59 13.06 5.52 -23.25
N ARG A 60 13.30 5.27 -24.54
CA ARG A 60 14.62 5.06 -25.16
C ARG A 60 15.58 6.27 -25.07
N LYS A 61 15.25 7.35 -24.36
CA LYS A 61 16.08 8.56 -24.27
C LYS A 61 16.21 9.07 -22.83
N LYS A 62 17.42 8.94 -22.27
CA LYS A 62 17.87 9.68 -21.09
C LYS A 62 17.76 11.19 -21.39
N GLY A 63 17.07 11.93 -20.52
CA GLY A 63 17.13 13.40 -20.47
C GLY A 63 16.02 14.18 -21.18
N VAL A 64 14.96 13.52 -21.67
CA VAL A 64 13.78 14.26 -22.12
C VAL A 64 12.86 14.46 -20.93
N VAL A 65 12.74 15.71 -20.47
CA VAL A 65 11.65 16.12 -19.57
C VAL A 65 10.37 16.05 -20.39
N GLU A 66 9.81 14.86 -20.50
CA GLU A 66 8.52 14.67 -21.14
C GLU A 66 7.46 15.34 -20.27
N LYS A 67 7.04 16.54 -20.68
CA LYS A 67 5.88 17.23 -20.11
C LYS A 67 4.57 16.48 -20.36
N THR A 68 4.62 15.29 -20.98
CA THR A 68 3.48 14.40 -21.22
C THR A 68 2.64 14.16 -19.97
N SER A 69 3.25 14.05 -18.78
CA SER A 69 2.50 13.89 -17.52
C SER A 69 1.76 15.17 -17.08
N VAL A 70 2.25 16.35 -17.46
CA VAL A 70 1.69 17.66 -17.07
C VAL A 70 0.71 18.19 -18.12
N GLU A 71 0.99 17.93 -19.40
CA GLU A 71 0.21 18.38 -20.55
C GLU A 71 -0.65 17.25 -21.13
N HIS A 72 -0.87 16.17 -20.37
CA HIS A 72 -1.64 15.00 -20.81
C HIS A 72 -3.02 15.38 -21.34
N ASP A 73 -3.72 16.27 -20.63
CA ASP A 73 -5.04 16.75 -21.02
C ASP A 73 -5.02 17.48 -22.38
N ARG A 74 -3.98 18.28 -22.62
CA ARG A 74 -3.82 19.00 -23.89
C ARG A 74 -3.51 18.05 -25.04
N ILE A 75 -2.66 17.04 -24.80
CA ILE A 75 -2.25 16.07 -25.82
C ILE A 75 -3.41 15.16 -26.20
N LEU A 76 -4.16 14.65 -25.21
CA LEU A 76 -5.26 13.72 -25.47
C LEU A 76 -6.55 14.40 -25.92
N TYR A 77 -6.86 15.59 -25.38
CA TYR A 77 -8.18 16.21 -25.55
C TYR A 77 -8.13 17.58 -26.25
N GLY A 78 -6.94 18.11 -26.54
CA GLY A 78 -6.79 19.42 -27.21
C GLY A 78 -7.09 19.43 -28.71
N GLY A 79 -7.33 18.26 -29.32
CA GLY A 79 -7.58 18.09 -30.75
C GLY A 79 -9.06 18.01 -31.13
N SER A 80 -9.91 18.88 -30.58
CA SER A 80 -11.31 18.98 -31.03
C SER A 80 -11.72 20.44 -31.14
N ARG A 81 -11.29 21.07 -32.24
CA ARG A 81 -11.96 22.17 -32.91
C ARG A 81 -11.49 22.27 -34.35
#